data_AF-A0A9P0QJE7-F1
#
_entry.id   AF-A0A9P0QJE7-F1
#
_cell.length_a   1.000
_cell.length_b   1.000
_cell.length_c   1.000
_cell.angle_alpha   90.00
_cell.angle_beta   90.00
_cell.angle_gamma   90.00
#
_symmetry.space_group_name_H-M   'P 1'
#
loop_
_entity.id
_entity.type
_entity.pdbx_description
1 polymer ?
#
loop_
_entity_poly.entity_id
_entity_poly.type
_entity_poly.pdbx_seq_one_letter_code
_entity_poly.pdbx_strand_id
1 'polypeptide(L)'
;MSSGMNSLLESEDLVDVTLAVQGKCLKAHKMVLSVCSPYFKELFKSNPCQHPIVFMKDVSYEALSDLLQFMYQGEVQVSQENLTTFIKTAEALQIKGLTADGNGSAENETSETHEKPQRHVEEYKPMPRPKNNPHPQ
;
A
#
# COMPACT_ATOMS: atom_id res chain seq x y z
N MET A 1 -10.11 -7.89 -3.02
CA MET A 1 -9.38 -7.04 -2.05
C MET A 1 -10.18 -5.77 -1.72
N SER A 2 -10.88 -5.15 -2.70
CA SER A 2 -11.59 -3.87 -2.58
C SER A 2 -12.83 -3.87 -1.66
N SER A 3 -13.73 -4.85 -1.77
CA SER A 3 -15.04 -4.79 -1.08
C SER A 3 -14.94 -4.75 0.45
N GLY A 4 -14.00 -5.49 1.05
CA GLY A 4 -13.76 -5.46 2.49
C GLY A 4 -13.23 -4.12 2.98
N MET A 5 -12.26 -3.54 2.27
CA MET A 5 -11.71 -2.21 2.62
C MET A 5 -12.73 -1.10 2.41
N ASN A 6 -13.57 -1.19 1.38
CA ASN A 6 -14.66 -0.26 1.16
C ASN A 6 -15.71 -0.35 2.28
N SER A 7 -16.04 -1.55 2.75
CA SER A 7 -16.97 -1.73 3.88
C SER A 7 -16.43 -1.08 5.17
N LEU A 8 -15.12 -1.24 5.45
CA LEU A 8 -14.48 -0.57 6.59
C LEU A 8 -14.47 0.95 6.44
N LEU A 9 -14.33 1.47 5.22
CA LEU A 9 -14.40 2.89 4.96
C LEU A 9 -15.82 3.43 5.25
N GLU A 10 -16.85 2.72 4.80
CA GLU A 10 -18.25 3.09 5.02
C GLU A 10 -18.65 3.06 6.51
N SER A 11 -18.09 2.13 7.29
CA SER A 11 -18.29 2.07 8.74
C SER A 11 -17.34 2.97 9.54
N GLU A 12 -16.42 3.67 8.87
CA GLU A 12 -15.32 4.42 9.48
C GLU A 12 -14.45 3.60 10.46
N ASP A 13 -14.34 2.29 10.24
CA ASP A 13 -13.50 1.40 11.02
C ASP A 13 -12.03 1.50 10.59
N LEU A 14 -11.10 1.51 11.55
CA LEU A 14 -9.64 1.52 11.32
C LEU A 14 -9.12 2.70 10.48
N VAL A 15 -9.94 3.74 10.34
CA VAL A 15 -9.58 4.92 9.56
C VAL A 15 -8.56 5.74 10.32
N ASP A 16 -7.40 5.97 9.71
CA ASP A 16 -6.22 6.51 10.39
C ASP A 16 -5.62 7.74 9.68
N VAL A 17 -6.35 8.35 8.74
CA VAL A 17 -6.01 9.66 8.14
C VAL A 17 -7.28 10.45 7.79
N THR A 18 -7.15 11.78 7.73
CA THR A 18 -8.20 12.68 7.25
C THR A 18 -7.65 13.60 6.16
N LEU A 19 -8.35 13.68 5.03
CA LEU A 19 -8.06 14.62 3.95
C LEU A 19 -9.02 15.81 4.08
N ALA A 20 -8.48 16.99 4.37
CA ALA A 20 -9.25 18.22 4.47
C ALA A 20 -9.25 18.96 3.12
N VAL A 21 -10.42 19.20 2.54
CA VAL A 21 -10.59 19.80 1.21
C VAL A 21 -11.83 20.69 1.19
N GLN A 22 -11.69 21.94 0.72
CA GLN A 22 -12.79 22.91 0.60
C GLN A 22 -13.70 23.01 1.85
N GLY A 23 -13.11 23.00 3.05
CA GLY A 23 -13.82 23.08 4.33
C GLY A 23 -14.55 21.79 4.75
N LYS A 24 -14.39 20.70 3.99
CA LYS A 24 -14.90 19.37 4.29
C LYS A 24 -13.75 18.43 4.66
N CYS A 25 -14.09 17.31 5.31
CA CYS A 25 -13.15 16.28 5.71
C CYS A 25 -13.57 14.94 5.12
N LEU A 26 -12.62 14.25 4.49
CA LEU A 26 -12.77 12.88 4.01
C LEU A 26 -11.90 11.96 4.87
N LYS A 27 -12.52 10.91 5.40
CA LYS A 27 -11.88 9.86 6.20
C LYS A 27 -11.32 8.81 5.24
N ALA A 28 -10.11 8.30 5.48
CA ALA A 28 -9.48 7.27 4.63
C ALA A 28 -8.41 6.47 5.39
N HIS A 29 -7.98 5.36 4.80
CA HIS A 29 -6.93 4.52 5.37
C HIS A 29 -5.57 4.83 4.74
N LYS A 30 -4.54 5.09 5.56
CA LYS A 30 -3.16 5.34 5.09
C LYS A 30 -2.66 4.21 4.21
N MET A 31 -3.01 2.96 4.55
CA MET A 31 -2.62 1.78 3.78
C MET A 31 -3.11 1.87 2.33
N VAL A 32 -4.41 2.13 2.13
CA VAL A 32 -5.01 2.21 0.79
C VAL A 32 -4.40 3.36 0.00
N LEU A 33 -4.31 4.54 0.60
CA LEU A 33 -3.67 5.71 -0.01
C LEU A 33 -2.22 5.41 -0.42
N SER A 34 -1.43 4.74 0.44
CA SER A 34 -0.01 4.42 0.16
C SER A 34 0.16 3.38 -0.95
N VAL A 35 -0.76 2.43 -1.07
CA VAL A 35 -0.74 1.44 -2.16
C VAL A 35 -0.98 2.14 -3.49
N CYS A 36 -1.97 3.03 -3.53
CA CYS A 36 -2.41 3.73 -4.74
C CYS A 36 -1.53 4.94 -5.11
N SER A 37 -0.80 5.53 -4.16
CA SER A 37 -0.06 6.79 -4.37
C SER A 37 1.33 6.74 -3.72
N PRO A 38 2.42 6.83 -4.51
CA PRO A 38 3.77 7.02 -3.98
C PRO A 38 3.87 8.30 -3.13
N TYR A 39 3.21 9.39 -3.54
CA TYR A 39 3.13 10.63 -2.78
C TYR A 39 2.62 10.40 -1.35
N PHE A 40 1.48 9.74 -1.18
CA PHE A 40 0.94 9.47 0.16
C PHE A 40 1.82 8.49 0.94
N LYS A 41 2.39 7.47 0.28
CA LYS A 41 3.34 6.54 0.90
C LYS A 41 4.53 7.28 1.51
N GLU A 42 5.16 8.18 0.74
CA GLU A 42 6.29 8.98 1.20
C GLU A 42 5.88 9.98 2.28
N LEU A 43 4.73 10.64 2.13
CA LEU A 43 4.19 11.57 3.11
C LEU A 43 4.02 10.92 4.47
N PHE A 44 3.39 9.74 4.55
CA PHE A 44 3.15 9.06 5.82
C PHE A 44 4.41 8.43 6.41
N LYS A 45 5.35 7.98 5.56
CA LYS A 45 6.65 7.47 6.01
C LYS A 45 7.51 8.57 6.64
N SER A 46 7.53 9.76 6.02
CA SER A 46 8.33 10.90 6.49
C SER A 46 7.71 11.63 7.67
N ASN A 47 6.40 11.48 7.89
CA ASN A 47 5.66 12.15 8.97
C ASN A 47 4.88 11.11 9.82
N PRO A 48 5.57 10.32 10.67
CA PRO A 48 4.90 9.34 11.52
C PRO A 48 3.92 10.04 12.47
N CYS A 49 2.63 9.79 12.26
CA CYS A 49 1.55 10.35 13.05
C CYS A 49 0.42 9.32 13.15
N GLN A 50 -0.22 9.24 14.33
CA GLN A 50 -1.36 8.35 14.56
C GLN A 50 -2.49 8.66 13.59
N HIS A 51 -2.85 9.94 13.45
CA HIS A 51 -3.96 10.37 12.59
C HIS A 51 -3.67 11.74 11.93
N PRO A 52 -2.87 11.80 10.86
CA PRO A 52 -2.57 13.04 10.17
C PRO A 52 -3.82 13.63 9.51
N ILE A 53 -3.90 14.96 9.50
CA ILE A 53 -4.86 15.71 8.71
C ILE A 53 -4.09 16.34 7.54
N VAL A 54 -4.32 15.85 6.33
CA VAL A 54 -3.66 16.32 5.12
C VAL A 54 -4.56 17.35 4.45
N PHE A 55 -4.08 18.60 4.34
CA PHE A 55 -4.83 19.67 3.71
C PHE A 55 -4.57 19.72 2.20
N MET A 56 -5.64 19.60 1.42
CA MET A 56 -5.61 19.52 -0.03
C MET A 56 -5.98 20.89 -0.60
N LYS A 57 -4.96 21.70 -0.88
CA LYS A 57 -5.14 23.01 -1.51
C LYS A 57 -5.34 22.83 -3.01
N ASP A 58 -6.17 23.68 -3.61
CA ASP A 58 -6.38 23.75 -5.06
C ASP A 58 -6.94 22.46 -5.69
N VAL A 59 -7.57 21.61 -4.87
CA VAL A 59 -8.28 20.40 -5.26
C VAL A 59 -9.77 20.58 -4.96
N SER A 60 -10.64 20.16 -5.88
CA SER A 60 -12.09 20.15 -5.61
C SER A 60 -12.47 18.96 -4.72
N TYR A 61 -13.47 19.15 -3.86
CA TYR A 61 -14.00 18.05 -3.05
C TYR A 61 -14.45 16.88 -3.92
N GLU A 62 -15.12 17.17 -5.04
CA GLU A 62 -15.63 16.17 -5.99
C GLU A 62 -14.50 15.32 -6.57
N ALA A 63 -13.44 15.94 -7.12
CA ALA A 63 -12.32 15.21 -7.69
C ALA A 63 -11.62 14.33 -6.64
N LEU A 64 -11.47 14.81 -5.41
CA LEU A 64 -10.85 14.01 -4.34
C LEU A 64 -11.75 12.85 -3.90
N SER A 65 -13.06 13.07 -3.82
CA SER A 65 -14.05 12.04 -3.51
C SER A 65 -14.04 10.94 -4.58
N ASP A 66 -14.03 11.32 -5.86
CA ASP A 66 -13.97 10.39 -6.99
C ASP A 66 -12.66 9.60 -6.99
N LEU A 67 -11.54 10.23 -6.64
CA LEU A 67 -10.26 9.54 -6.51
C LEU A 67 -10.27 8.52 -5.37
N LEU A 68 -10.89 8.84 -4.23
CA LEU A 68 -11.06 7.86 -3.15
C LEU A 68 -11.94 6.70 -3.63
N GLN A 69 -13.06 6.97 -4.30
CA GLN A 69 -13.89 5.92 -4.89
C GLN A 69 -13.09 5.02 -5.81
N PHE A 70 -12.31 5.58 -6.74
CA PHE A 70 -11.41 4.82 -7.60
C PHE A 70 -10.42 3.95 -6.82
N MET A 71 -9.79 4.48 -5.77
CA MET A 71 -8.82 3.72 -4.96
C MET A 71 -9.46 2.54 -4.22
N TYR A 72 -10.70 2.71 -3.74
CA TYR A 72 -11.39 1.65 -2.98
C TYR A 72 -12.13 0.65 -3.86
N GLN A 73 -12.64 1.07 -5.02
CA GLN A 73 -13.51 0.24 -5.88
C GLN A 73 -12.80 -0.24 -7.15
N GLY A 74 -11.71 0.41 -7.55
CA GLY A 74 -10.96 0.14 -8.77
C GLY A 74 -11.49 0.86 -10.01
N GLU A 75 -12.66 1.48 -9.90
CA GLU A 75 -13.30 2.27 -10.95
C GLU A 75 -14.08 3.45 -10.35
N VAL A 76 -14.33 4.46 -11.17
CA VAL A 76 -15.16 5.62 -10.83
C VAL A 76 -15.79 6.19 -12.10
N GLN A 77 -16.96 6.79 -11.96
CA GLN A 77 -17.63 7.51 -13.03
C GLN A 77 -17.47 9.01 -12.83
N VAL A 78 -16.84 9.68 -13.79
CA VAL A 78 -16.60 11.13 -13.75
C VAL A 78 -17.30 11.78 -14.95
N SER A 79 -17.92 12.94 -14.74
CA SER A 79 -18.53 13.70 -15.82
C SER A 79 -17.47 14.23 -16.79
N GLN A 80 -17.83 14.42 -18.06
CA GLN A 80 -16.88 14.91 -19.08
C GLN A 80 -16.29 16.29 -18.72
N GLU A 81 -17.10 17.15 -18.10
CA GLU A 81 -16.69 18.47 -17.60
C GLU A 81 -15.65 18.40 -16.47
N ASN A 82 -15.77 17.40 -15.58
CA ASN A 82 -14.88 17.24 -14.44
C ASN A 82 -13.66 16.36 -14.72
N LEU A 83 -13.67 15.60 -15.82
CA LEU A 83 -12.61 14.66 -16.20
C LEU A 83 -11.21 15.30 -16.20
N THR A 84 -11.08 16.51 -16.76
CA THR A 84 -9.79 17.20 -16.81
C THR A 84 -9.27 17.52 -15.39
N THR A 85 -10.14 18.00 -14.51
CA THR A 85 -9.80 18.32 -13.12
C THR A 85 -9.46 17.06 -12.33
N PHE A 86 -10.21 15.99 -12.56
CA PHE A 86 -9.97 14.67 -11.97
C PHE A 86 -8.57 14.15 -12.33
N ILE A 87 -8.22 14.11 -13.62
CA ILE A 87 -6.91 13.61 -14.08
C ILE A 87 -5.76 14.48 -13.54
N LYS A 88 -5.89 15.82 -13.58
CA LYS A 88 -4.86 16.71 -13.01
C LYS A 88 -4.65 16.48 -11.51
N THR A 89 -5.74 16.23 -10.78
CA THR A 89 -5.65 15.90 -9.35
C THR A 89 -4.98 14.55 -9.15
N ALA A 90 -5.31 13.55 -9.99
CA ALA A 90 -4.68 12.24 -9.96
C ALA A 90 -3.16 12.32 -10.20
N GLU A 91 -2.73 13.15 -11.16
CA GLU A 91 -1.33 13.43 -11.46
C GLU A 91 -0.61 14.10 -10.30
N ALA A 92 -1.20 15.16 -9.73
CA ALA A 92 -0.62 15.87 -8.59
C ALA A 92 -0.42 14.96 -7.36
N LEU A 93 -1.32 13.99 -7.18
CA LEU A 93 -1.25 13.01 -6.10
C LEU A 93 -0.56 11.70 -6.50
N GLN A 94 -0.04 11.62 -7.73
CA GLN A 94 0.65 10.44 -8.26
C GLN A 94 -0.17 9.15 -8.13
N ILE A 95 -1.46 9.19 -8.47
CA ILE A 95 -2.35 8.03 -8.34
C ILE A 95 -2.05 7.01 -9.45
N LYS A 96 -1.52 5.86 -9.05
CA LYS A 96 -1.21 4.75 -9.95
C LYS A 96 -2.44 4.33 -10.76
N GLY A 97 -2.22 4.02 -12.04
CA GLY A 97 -3.29 3.63 -12.96
C GLY A 97 -4.07 4.80 -13.58
N LEU A 98 -3.90 6.03 -13.06
CA LEU A 98 -4.49 7.25 -13.61
C LEU A 98 -3.45 8.26 -14.14
N THR A 99 -2.16 8.00 -13.90
CA THR A 99 -1.05 8.85 -14.34
C THR A 99 -0.16 8.12 -15.35
N ALA A 100 0.33 8.84 -16.36
CA ALA A 100 1.15 8.28 -17.44
C ALA A 100 2.48 7.68 -16.95
N ASP A 101 3.01 8.19 -15.84
CA ASP A 101 4.31 7.77 -15.31
C ASP A 101 4.17 6.67 -14.26
N GLY A 102 3.72 5.50 -14.73
CA GLY A 102 3.92 4.22 -14.04
C GLY A 102 5.32 3.62 -14.27
N ASN A 103 6.27 4.39 -14.80
CA ASN A 103 7.59 3.89 -15.18
C ASN A 103 8.71 4.75 -14.56
N GLY A 104 9.04 4.47 -13.31
CA GLY A 104 10.14 5.10 -12.58
C GLY A 104 10.36 4.41 -11.24
N SER A 105 11.21 3.37 -11.26
CA SER A 105 11.74 2.66 -10.09
C SER A 105 10.75 1.73 -9.37
N ALA A 106 10.32 0.67 -10.06
CA ALA A 106 10.30 -0.61 -9.36
C ALA A 106 11.73 -0.85 -8.88
N GLU A 107 11.94 -0.70 -7.58
CA GLU A 107 13.10 -1.23 -6.89
C GLU A 107 13.23 -2.70 -7.34
N ASN A 108 14.29 -2.95 -8.08
CA ASN A 108 14.87 -4.27 -8.28
C ASN A 108 15.24 -4.81 -6.89
N GLU A 109 14.33 -5.53 -6.27
CA GLU A 109 14.69 -6.56 -5.28
C GLU A 109 14.20 -7.91 -5.79
N THR A 110 14.96 -8.45 -6.74
CA THR A 110 15.50 -9.82 -6.68
C THR A 110 16.46 -10.01 -7.85
N SER A 111 17.70 -9.55 -7.67
CA SER A 111 18.86 -10.08 -8.38
C SER A 111 19.93 -10.35 -7.34
N GLU A 112 19.69 -11.37 -6.51
CA GLU A 112 20.77 -12.11 -5.88
C GLU A 112 21.47 -12.93 -6.97
N THR A 113 22.46 -12.34 -7.62
CA THR A 113 23.62 -13.12 -8.06
C THR A 113 24.45 -13.41 -6.81
N HIS A 114 24.09 -14.47 -6.09
CA HIS A 114 25.01 -15.12 -5.16
C HIS A 114 25.33 -16.53 -5.66
N GLU A 115 26.63 -16.82 -5.69
CA GLU A 115 27.26 -18.03 -6.20
C GLU A 115 26.57 -19.31 -5.70
N LYS A 116 26.52 -20.32 -6.59
CA LYS A 116 26.26 -21.70 -6.20
C LYS A 116 27.18 -22.09 -5.03
N PRO A 117 26.66 -22.55 -3.88
CA PRO A 117 27.47 -23.29 -2.93
C PRO A 117 27.82 -24.63 -3.59
N GLN A 118 29.10 -24.81 -3.87
CA GLN A 118 29.66 -26.09 -4.26
C GLN A 118 29.44 -27.05 -3.09
N ARG A 119 28.48 -27.98 -3.24
CA ARG A 119 28.22 -29.03 -2.25
C ARG A 119 29.48 -29.89 -2.11
N HIS A 120 30.27 -29.66 -1.08
CA HIS A 120 31.19 -30.66 -0.57
C HIS A 120 30.33 -31.76 0.06
N VAL A 121 30.34 -32.95 -0.54
CA VAL A 121 29.69 -34.11 0.04
C VAL A 121 30.61 -34.62 1.14
N GLU A 122 30.40 -34.18 2.39
CA GLU A 122 30.94 -34.93 3.53
C GLU A 122 30.11 -36.21 3.69
N GLU A 123 30.79 -37.34 3.54
CA GLU A 123 30.26 -38.68 3.72
C GLU A 123 29.70 -38.83 5.15
N TYR A 124 28.37 -38.95 5.24
CA TYR A 124 27.67 -39.09 6.52
C TYR A 124 28.01 -40.45 7.15
N LYS A 125 28.83 -40.46 8.21
CA LYS A 125 28.94 -41.63 9.10
C LYS A 125 27.75 -41.64 10.07
N PRO A 126 26.93 -42.70 10.12
CA PRO A 126 25.80 -42.74 11.04
C PRO A 126 26.28 -42.79 12.50
N MET A 127 25.66 -41.97 13.35
CA MET A 127 25.93 -41.98 14.80
C MET A 127 25.51 -43.31 15.44
N PRO A 128 26.26 -43.84 16.42
CA PRO A 128 25.85 -45.02 17.19
C PRO A 128 24.56 -44.72 17.96
N ARG A 129 23.58 -45.66 17.92
CA ARG A 129 22.36 -45.53 18.73
C ARG A 129 22.69 -45.51 20.23
N PRO A 130 22.02 -44.66 21.03
CA PRO A 130 22.12 -44.75 22.48
C PRO A 130 21.60 -46.11 22.94
N LYS A 131 22.37 -46.80 23.78
CA LYS A 131 21.96 -48.06 24.41
C LYS A 131 20.88 -47.73 25.46
N ASN A 132 19.70 -48.33 25.32
CA ASN A 132 18.69 -48.35 26.37
C ASN A 132 19.30 -49.00 27.63
N ASN A 133 19.41 -48.24 28.72
CA ASN A 133 19.63 -48.81 30.04
C ASN A 133 18.28 -49.23 30.63
N PRO A 134 18.13 -50.45 31.16
CA PRO A 134 16.89 -50.84 31.82
C PRO A 134 16.73 -50.08 33.15
N HIS A 135 15.50 -49.67 33.45
CA HIS A 135 15.10 -49.13 34.74
C HIS A 135 15.29 -50.17 35.86
N PRO A 136 15.82 -49.81 37.03
CA PRO A 136 15.83 -50.69 38.19
C PRO A 136 14.41 -50.79 38.80
N GLN A 137 14.02 -52.01 39.19
CA GLN A 137 12.89 -52.28 40.10
C GLN A 137 13.29 -52.01 41.54
#